data_AF-A0A2E5X2V0-F1
#
_entry.id   AF-A0A2E5X2V0-F1
#
_cell.length_a   1.000
_cell.length_b   1.000
_cell.length_c   1.000
_cell.angle_alpha   90.00
_cell.angle_beta   90.00
_cell.angle_gamma   90.00
#
_symmetry.space_group_name_H-M   'P 1'
#
loop_
_entity.id
_entity.type
_entity.pdbx_description
1 polymer ?
#
loop_
_entity_poly.entity_id
_entity_poly.type
_entity_poly.pdbx_seq_one_letter_code
_entity_poly.pdbx_strand_id
1 'polypeptide(L)'
;MTVAFTLNNREVCSEAGGAERLLDVLRDEFGLTGAKEGCGEGECGACTVLLDGKPVCACLVPLCQVEGCVMLTVEGVADGDELAPLQQALLDGGGIQCGACTPGIVLAAGAHLAECDKPTRAGVNGALAGNICRCTGYERITRSVLAAAKDRELAAAPFVRARRDEPGAEARSAEGDTELSLPATASTTLVAGGTDLLAGGTAAWEGFRRSNAVMDLTRMPALKGVRMAKDHLDIGAAVTFTELRHHPLVCEHLPMLAAVAGMIGARQIQNRATLGGNMANASPAGDSLPVLLALDAEVLVVGAGGERRVPYAEFHTGYRQTILEAGELIKRVLVPLPKPGSRWYLRKVGTRAAQAISKVLFAACFEMEAGAIVRARLAAGSVSPVPLCLRRAAAACATQRPTEELARRVARLARSEATPIDDVRSSARYRSHVLARLVRRAVLSLQA
;
A
#
# COMPACT_ATOMS: atom_id res chain seq x y z
N MET A 1 0.60 -4.84 29.34
CA MET A 1 1.71 -5.31 28.49
C MET A 1 2.65 -4.14 28.37
N THR A 2 3.91 -4.30 28.73
CA THR A 2 4.92 -3.24 28.53
C THR A 2 5.46 -3.36 27.11
N VAL A 3 5.50 -2.26 26.36
CA VAL A 3 6.05 -2.20 25.01
C VAL A 3 7.38 -1.44 25.05
N ALA A 4 8.49 -2.10 24.76
CA ALA A 4 9.84 -1.54 24.77
C ALA A 4 10.34 -1.21 23.36
N PHE A 5 10.92 -0.03 23.14
CA PHE A 5 11.43 0.38 21.83
C PHE A 5 12.47 1.51 21.96
N THR A 6 13.19 1.79 20.87
CA THR A 6 14.13 2.92 20.81
C THR A 6 13.45 4.13 20.20
N LEU A 7 13.42 5.26 20.92
CA LEU A 7 12.83 6.53 20.48
C LEU A 7 13.89 7.64 20.50
N ASN A 8 14.19 8.21 19.34
CA ASN A 8 15.20 9.26 19.18
C ASN A 8 16.54 8.89 19.86
N ASN A 9 17.02 7.66 19.62
CA ASN A 9 18.24 7.07 20.21
C ASN A 9 18.20 6.82 21.73
N ARG A 10 17.01 6.80 22.36
CA ARG A 10 16.84 6.44 23.77
C ARG A 10 15.95 5.21 23.89
N GLU A 11 16.34 4.27 24.74
CA GLU A 11 15.47 3.15 25.09
C GLU A 11 14.33 3.66 25.99
N VAL A 12 13.10 3.33 25.61
CA VAL A 12 11.89 3.71 26.34
C VAL A 12 10.94 2.51 26.44
N CYS A 13 10.03 2.60 27.39
CA CYS A 13 8.93 1.64 27.56
C CYS A 13 7.62 2.41 27.71
N SER A 14 6.52 1.86 27.20
CA SER A 14 5.17 2.34 27.44
C SER A 14 4.31 1.23 28.03
N GLU A 15 3.46 1.58 28.99
CA GLU A 15 2.46 0.68 29.58
C GLU A 15 1.06 0.84 28.97
N ALA A 16 0.92 1.72 27.97
CA ALA A 16 -0.35 1.96 27.29
C ALA A 16 -0.87 0.71 26.56
N GLY A 17 -2.17 0.72 26.25
CA GLY A 17 -2.82 -0.41 25.58
C GLY A 17 -2.21 -0.71 24.20
N GLY A 18 -2.09 -1.99 23.84
CA GLY A 18 -1.49 -2.37 22.55
C GLY A 18 -2.26 -1.86 21.32
N ALA A 19 -3.53 -1.52 21.47
CA ALA A 19 -4.39 -0.93 20.44
C ALA A 19 -4.30 0.60 20.36
N GLU A 20 -3.61 1.26 21.30
CA GLU A 20 -3.47 2.72 21.31
C GLU A 20 -2.72 3.19 20.07
N ARG A 21 -3.13 4.36 19.54
CA ARG A 21 -2.46 4.94 18.38
C ARG A 21 -1.08 5.42 18.83
N LEU A 22 -0.04 5.06 18.06
CA LEU A 22 1.32 5.53 18.31
C LEU A 22 1.40 7.06 18.38
N LEU A 23 0.60 7.76 17.58
CA LEU A 23 0.52 9.21 17.63
C LEU A 23 0.11 9.74 19.01
N ASP A 24 -0.87 9.12 19.66
CA ASP A 24 -1.39 9.57 20.95
C ASP A 24 -0.36 9.29 22.04
N VAL A 25 0.23 8.09 22.05
CA VAL A 25 1.30 7.70 22.98
C VAL A 25 2.51 8.66 22.89
N LEU A 26 2.96 8.98 21.67
CA LEU A 26 4.07 9.93 21.47
C LEU A 26 3.77 11.30 22.07
N ARG A 27 2.54 11.78 21.92
CA ARG A 27 2.15 13.15 22.30
C ARG A 27 1.81 13.26 23.78
N ASP A 28 1.04 12.31 24.30
CA ASP A 28 0.40 12.41 25.61
C ASP A 28 1.25 11.74 26.69
N GLU A 29 1.96 10.65 26.39
CA GLU A 29 2.85 9.97 27.33
C GLU A 29 4.28 10.51 27.27
N PHE A 30 4.86 10.62 26.06
CA PHE A 30 6.25 11.06 25.89
C PHE A 30 6.42 12.58 25.68
N GLY A 31 5.32 13.34 25.56
CA GLY A 31 5.37 14.80 25.36
C GLY A 31 5.97 15.24 24.02
N LEU A 32 6.19 14.32 23.07
CA LEU A 32 6.74 14.58 21.75
C LEU A 32 5.65 15.03 20.80
N THR A 33 5.36 16.34 20.85
CA THR A 33 4.23 16.93 20.14
C THR A 33 4.51 17.28 18.68
N GLY A 34 5.72 17.05 18.17
CA GLY A 34 6.18 17.37 16.82
C GLY A 34 5.42 16.62 15.74
N ALA A 35 5.11 15.33 15.97
CA ALA A 35 4.13 14.60 15.16
C ALA A 35 2.72 15.18 15.42
N LYS A 36 2.04 15.61 14.35
CA LYS A 36 0.75 16.33 14.46
C LYS A 36 -0.42 15.47 14.00
N GLU A 37 -1.53 15.54 14.72
CA GLU A 37 -2.82 15.06 14.23
C GLU A 37 -3.42 16.10 13.28
N GLY A 38 -3.41 15.82 11.98
CA GLY A 38 -4.05 16.68 10.98
C GLY A 38 -5.31 16.09 10.34
N CYS A 39 -5.43 14.76 10.27
CA CYS A 39 -6.60 14.09 9.68
C CYS A 39 -7.05 12.80 10.40
N GLY A 40 -6.17 12.11 11.13
CA GLY A 40 -6.51 10.82 11.76
C GLY A 40 -6.73 9.64 10.80
N GLU A 41 -6.52 9.83 9.48
CA GLU A 41 -6.89 8.86 8.44
C GLU A 41 -5.72 8.45 7.53
N GLY A 42 -4.49 8.95 7.80
CA GLY A 42 -3.32 8.68 6.97
C GLY A 42 -3.25 9.47 5.66
N GLU A 43 -4.08 10.50 5.51
CA GLU A 43 -4.22 11.32 4.29
C GLU A 43 -3.30 12.55 4.27
N CYS A 44 -2.92 13.13 5.40
CA CYS A 44 -2.16 14.39 5.40
C CYS A 44 -0.65 14.25 5.63
N GLY A 45 -0.19 13.13 6.19
CA GLY A 45 1.22 12.88 6.52
C GLY A 45 1.82 13.78 7.61
N ALA A 46 1.03 14.62 8.29
CA ALA A 46 1.53 15.50 9.35
C ALA A 46 2.03 14.74 10.60
N CYS A 47 1.58 13.49 10.77
CA CYS A 47 2.03 12.56 11.80
C CYS A 47 3.14 11.61 11.32
N THR A 48 3.81 11.92 10.21
CA THR A 48 4.88 11.03 9.71
C THR A 48 5.97 10.89 10.78
N VAL A 49 6.35 9.65 11.08
CA VAL A 49 7.54 9.26 11.86
C VAL A 49 8.35 8.25 11.05
N LEU A 50 9.63 8.03 11.37
CA LEU A 50 10.37 6.89 10.82
C LEU A 50 10.32 5.73 11.81
N LEU A 51 9.90 4.56 11.33
CA LEU A 51 9.94 3.30 12.05
C LEU A 51 10.86 2.34 11.30
N ASP A 52 11.96 1.94 11.92
CA ASP A 52 13.05 1.20 11.31
C ASP A 52 13.52 1.86 9.99
N GLY A 53 13.67 3.19 10.03
CA GLY A 53 14.06 4.03 8.89
C GLY A 53 13.00 4.25 7.81
N LYS A 54 11.84 3.58 7.90
CA LYS A 54 10.74 3.71 6.92
C LYS A 54 9.74 4.76 7.39
N PRO A 55 9.34 5.73 6.54
CA PRO A 55 8.32 6.70 6.92
C PRO A 55 6.96 6.00 7.04
N VAL A 56 6.23 6.28 8.12
CA VAL A 56 4.90 5.71 8.42
C VAL A 56 3.99 6.79 9.02
N CYS A 57 2.67 6.63 8.90
CA CYS A 57 1.71 7.53 9.55
C CYS A 57 1.48 7.06 11.00
N ALA A 58 1.98 7.79 12.01
CA ALA A 58 1.85 7.38 13.41
C ALA A 58 0.39 7.24 13.88
N CYS A 59 -0.56 7.95 13.25
CA CYS A 59 -1.99 7.78 13.57
C CYS A 59 -2.57 6.42 13.15
N LEU A 60 -1.87 5.66 12.29
CA LEU A 60 -2.31 4.36 11.79
C LEU A 60 -1.43 3.20 12.26
N VAL A 61 -0.54 3.45 13.22
CA VAL A 61 0.32 2.41 13.82
C VAL A 61 -0.17 2.17 15.24
N PRO A 62 -0.70 0.97 15.56
CA PRO A 62 -0.97 0.58 16.94
C PRO A 62 0.32 0.31 17.71
N LEU A 63 0.32 0.63 19.00
CA LEU A 63 1.50 0.53 19.86
C LEU A 63 2.10 -0.89 19.91
N CYS A 64 1.28 -1.95 19.86
CA CYS A 64 1.81 -3.32 19.91
C CYS A 64 2.80 -3.67 18.77
N GLN A 65 2.80 -2.88 17.68
CA GLN A 65 3.67 -3.12 16.53
C GLN A 65 5.05 -2.50 16.65
N VAL A 66 5.29 -1.62 17.63
CA VAL A 66 6.58 -0.92 17.77
C VAL A 66 7.56 -1.62 18.70
N GLU A 67 7.16 -2.71 19.36
CA GLU A 67 8.03 -3.50 20.25
C GLU A 67 9.35 -3.88 19.55
N GLY A 68 10.48 -3.44 20.10
CA GLY A 68 11.83 -3.66 19.60
C GLY A 68 12.19 -2.91 18.31
N CYS A 69 11.38 -1.93 17.88
CA CYS A 69 11.69 -1.08 16.72
C CYS A 69 12.56 0.13 17.10
N VAL A 70 13.21 0.70 16.09
CA VAL A 70 13.91 1.99 16.18
C VAL A 70 13.03 3.07 15.56
N MET A 71 12.71 4.11 16.33
CA MET A 71 11.85 5.21 15.91
C MET A 71 12.58 6.54 15.95
N LEU A 72 12.36 7.34 14.89
CA LEU A 72 12.77 8.74 14.80
C LEU A 72 11.55 9.64 14.58
N THR A 73 11.39 10.61 15.48
CA THR A 73 10.45 11.73 15.38
C THR A 73 11.18 12.99 14.92
N VAL A 74 10.47 14.09 14.64
CA VAL A 74 11.14 15.32 14.17
C VAL A 74 12.05 15.90 15.25
N GLU A 75 11.71 15.69 16.52
CA GLU A 75 12.46 16.13 17.69
C GLU A 75 13.85 15.47 17.78
N GLY A 76 14.01 14.27 17.22
CA GLY A 76 15.29 13.57 17.18
C GLY A 76 16.17 13.93 15.97
N VAL A 77 15.73 14.84 15.09
CA VAL A 77 16.46 15.19 13.86
C VAL A 77 17.56 16.21 14.11
N ALA A 78 17.28 17.21 14.94
CA ALA A 78 18.25 18.25 15.31
C ALA A 78 19.23 17.74 16.37
N ASP A 79 20.40 18.38 16.47
CA ASP A 79 21.35 18.14 17.57
C ASP A 79 21.26 19.31 18.56
N GLY A 80 20.46 19.12 19.61
CA GLY A 80 20.13 20.22 20.52
C GLY A 80 19.43 21.37 19.80
N ASP A 81 20.04 22.55 19.84
CA ASP A 81 19.54 23.77 19.18
C ASP A 81 20.02 23.90 17.72
N GLU A 82 20.88 23.00 17.25
CA GLU A 82 21.42 23.03 15.88
C GLU A 82 20.50 22.26 14.92
N LEU A 83 19.93 22.99 13.96
CA LEU A 83 19.10 22.41 12.90
C LEU A 83 19.92 21.51 11.98
N ALA A 84 19.36 20.34 11.65
CA ALA A 84 19.93 19.49 10.62
C ALA A 84 19.91 20.20 9.25
N PRO A 85 20.82 19.87 8.33
CA PRO A 85 20.93 20.56 7.03
C PRO A 85 19.62 20.59 6.23
N LEU A 86 18.81 19.53 6.30
CA LEU A 86 17.50 19.51 5.65
C LEU A 86 16.50 20.50 6.29
N GLN A 87 16.50 20.62 7.62
CA GLN A 87 15.66 21.59 8.33
C GLN A 87 16.08 23.02 7.98
N GLN A 88 17.40 23.29 7.98
CA GLN A 88 17.96 24.59 7.61
C GLN A 88 17.62 24.95 6.15
N ALA A 89 17.80 24.02 5.21
CA ALA A 89 17.46 24.26 3.81
C ALA A 89 15.97 24.57 3.57
N LEU A 90 15.07 23.95 4.34
CA LEU A 90 13.63 24.25 4.30
C LEU A 90 13.33 25.64 4.84
N LEU A 91 14.02 26.08 5.90
CA LEU A 91 13.92 27.43 6.43
C LEU A 91 14.39 28.47 5.41
N ASP A 92 15.63 28.33 4.93
CA ASP A 92 16.28 29.29 4.02
C ASP A 92 15.58 29.38 2.66
N GLY A 93 15.10 28.24 2.14
CA GLY A 93 14.39 28.20 0.87
C GLY A 93 12.93 28.64 0.92
N GLY A 94 12.42 29.04 2.10
CA GLY A 94 11.02 29.39 2.30
C GLY A 94 10.08 28.20 2.06
N GLY A 95 10.55 26.99 2.34
CA GLY A 95 9.77 25.76 2.35
C GLY A 95 8.82 25.65 3.55
N ILE A 96 8.83 26.65 4.45
CA ILE A 96 8.03 26.71 5.67
C ILE A 96 7.18 27.99 5.65
N GLN A 97 5.90 27.86 5.99
CA GLN A 97 5.00 29.00 6.28
C GLN A 97 4.35 28.79 7.66
N CYS A 98 3.17 28.15 7.72
CA CYS A 98 2.50 27.90 9.01
C CYS A 98 3.18 26.83 9.88
N GLY A 99 4.09 26.03 9.32
CA GLY A 99 4.85 25.01 10.04
C GLY A 99 4.13 23.69 10.34
N ALA A 100 2.79 23.63 10.29
CA ALA A 100 2.03 22.45 10.75
C ALA A 100 2.40 21.14 10.03
N CYS A 101 2.67 21.18 8.72
CA CYS A 101 3.06 20.02 7.92
C CYS A 101 4.58 19.74 7.90
N THR A 102 5.38 20.69 8.38
CA THR A 102 6.84 20.66 8.27
C THR A 102 7.46 19.43 8.94
N PRO A 103 7.06 19.02 10.17
CA PRO A 103 7.59 17.81 10.79
C PRO A 103 7.51 16.57 9.90
N GLY A 104 6.33 16.31 9.35
CA GLY A 104 6.12 15.16 8.49
C GLY A 104 6.89 15.24 7.16
N ILE A 105 7.04 16.44 6.61
CA ILE A 105 7.83 16.69 5.39
C ILE A 105 9.32 16.43 5.65
N VAL A 106 9.86 16.90 6.78
CA VAL A 106 11.27 16.68 7.16
C VAL A 106 11.57 15.20 7.21
N LEU A 107 10.73 14.40 7.89
CA LEU A 107 10.96 12.96 7.98
C LEU A 107 10.78 12.23 6.65
N ALA A 108 9.74 12.55 5.88
CA ALA A 108 9.51 11.92 4.58
C ALA A 108 10.62 12.23 3.56
N ALA A 109 11.06 13.49 3.48
CA ALA A 109 12.16 13.91 2.63
C ALA A 109 13.49 13.33 3.12
N GLY A 110 13.75 13.37 4.44
CA GLY A 110 14.95 12.81 5.05
C GLY A 110 15.11 11.32 4.78
N ALA A 111 14.04 10.53 4.93
CA ALA A 111 14.06 9.12 4.56
C ALA A 111 14.36 8.90 3.07
N HIS A 112 13.80 9.74 2.18
CA HIS A 112 14.12 9.66 0.76
C HIS A 112 15.59 9.97 0.47
N LEU A 113 16.16 11.00 1.10
CA LEU A 113 17.58 11.33 0.99
C LEU A 113 18.44 10.16 1.49
N ALA A 114 18.09 9.52 2.60
CA ALA A 114 18.80 8.37 3.14
C ALA A 114 18.78 7.12 2.23
N GLU A 115 17.84 7.02 1.30
CA GLU A 115 17.69 5.86 0.40
C GLU A 115 18.17 6.11 -1.02
N CYS A 116 18.26 7.37 -1.43
CA CYS A 116 18.53 7.74 -2.81
C CYS A 116 19.82 8.56 -2.92
N ASP A 117 20.82 7.99 -3.60
CA ASP A 117 22.12 8.65 -3.81
C ASP A 117 22.02 9.90 -4.70
N LYS A 118 21.07 9.89 -5.65
CA LYS A 118 20.85 10.98 -6.60
C LYS A 118 19.37 11.40 -6.62
N PRO A 119 18.90 12.12 -5.58
CA PRO A 119 17.52 12.56 -5.50
C PRO A 119 17.14 13.41 -6.70
N THR A 120 16.05 13.05 -7.36
CA THR A 120 15.48 13.84 -8.47
C THR A 120 14.23 14.56 -8.01
N ARG A 121 13.83 15.61 -8.73
CA ARG A 121 12.56 16.30 -8.48
C ARG A 121 11.36 15.35 -8.46
N ALA A 122 11.31 14.40 -9.40
CA ALA A 122 10.25 13.40 -9.45
C ALA A 122 10.29 12.45 -8.24
N GLY A 123 11.49 12.03 -7.82
CA GLY A 123 11.70 11.22 -6.62
C GLY A 123 11.22 11.93 -5.35
N VAL A 124 11.64 13.19 -5.14
CA VAL A 124 11.22 14.02 -4.00
C VAL A 124 9.71 14.21 -3.99
N ASN A 125 9.11 14.56 -5.14
CA ASN A 125 7.65 14.73 -5.22
C ASN A 125 6.90 13.41 -4.95
N GLY A 126 7.44 12.28 -5.38
CA GLY A 126 6.89 10.95 -5.08
C GLY A 126 6.99 10.60 -3.60
N ALA A 127 8.11 10.92 -2.95
CA ALA A 127 8.31 10.72 -1.52
C ALA A 127 7.38 11.58 -0.66
N LEU A 128 7.13 12.82 -1.10
CA LEU A 128 6.24 13.78 -0.43
C LEU A 128 4.77 13.65 -0.85
N ALA A 129 4.41 12.69 -1.70
CA ALA A 129 3.05 12.53 -2.20
C ALA A 129 2.02 12.27 -1.09
N GLY A 130 2.47 11.83 0.10
CA GLY A 130 1.66 11.61 1.30
C GLY A 130 1.62 12.79 2.27
N ASN A 131 2.31 13.89 1.99
CA ASN A 131 2.45 15.04 2.89
C ASN A 131 1.72 16.25 2.30
N ILE A 132 0.58 16.60 2.87
CA ILE A 132 -0.23 17.71 2.38
C ILE A 132 0.27 19.03 2.99
N CYS A 133 0.70 19.95 2.12
CA CYS A 133 0.95 21.34 2.47
C CYS A 133 -0.10 22.24 1.82
N ARG A 134 -0.76 23.09 2.63
CA ARG A 134 -1.79 24.02 2.13
C ARG A 134 -1.24 25.42 1.81
N CYS A 135 -0.05 25.76 2.29
CA CYS A 135 0.46 27.12 2.30
C CYS A 135 1.51 27.40 1.21
N THR A 136 2.43 26.47 0.95
CA THR A 136 3.66 26.76 0.19
C THR A 136 3.55 26.51 -1.32
N GLY A 137 2.55 25.76 -1.78
CA GLY A 137 2.45 25.33 -3.17
C GLY A 137 3.52 24.31 -3.61
N TYR A 138 4.21 23.66 -2.67
CA TYR A 138 5.22 22.59 -2.85
C TYR A 138 6.53 22.96 -3.54
N GLU A 139 6.54 23.91 -4.47
CA GLU A 139 7.75 24.23 -5.26
C GLU A 139 8.96 24.57 -4.38
N ARG A 140 8.74 25.42 -3.35
CA ARG A 140 9.80 25.81 -2.43
C ARG A 140 10.29 24.65 -1.58
N ILE A 141 9.39 23.77 -1.13
CA ILE A 141 9.75 22.55 -0.39
C ILE A 141 10.65 21.68 -1.26
N THR A 142 10.22 21.35 -2.48
CA THR A 142 10.98 20.47 -3.38
C THR A 142 12.35 21.05 -3.71
N ARG A 143 12.44 22.37 -3.93
CA ARG A 143 13.72 23.05 -4.17
C ARG A 143 14.65 23.00 -2.96
N SER A 144 14.13 23.24 -1.76
CA SER A 144 14.90 23.14 -0.51
C SER A 144 15.46 21.74 -0.29
N VAL A 145 14.64 20.70 -0.51
CA VAL A 145 15.10 19.30 -0.38
C VAL A 145 16.22 19.00 -1.38
N LEU A 146 16.08 19.44 -2.64
CA LEU A 146 17.13 19.28 -3.65
C LEU A 146 18.38 20.11 -3.37
N ALA A 147 18.25 21.27 -2.72
CA ALA A 147 19.38 22.08 -2.29
C ALA A 147 20.14 21.38 -1.16
N ALA A 148 19.44 20.81 -0.17
CA ALA A 148 20.06 19.99 0.88
C ALA A 148 20.75 18.74 0.29
N ALA A 149 20.19 18.15 -0.76
CA ALA A 149 20.78 16.99 -1.44
C ALA A 149 22.13 17.27 -2.14
N LYS A 150 22.59 18.53 -2.23
CA LYS A 150 23.95 18.84 -2.71
C LYS A 150 25.03 18.32 -1.77
N ASP A 151 24.75 18.31 -0.47
CA ASP A 151 25.54 17.61 0.54
C ASP A 151 24.65 16.54 1.19
N ARG A 152 24.34 15.52 0.37
CA ARG A 152 23.38 14.48 0.73
C ARG A 152 23.82 13.65 1.93
N GLU A 153 25.12 13.39 2.10
CA GLU A 153 25.62 12.61 3.23
C GLU A 153 25.31 13.31 4.55
N LEU A 154 25.64 14.61 4.65
CA LEU A 154 25.35 15.41 5.83
C LEU A 154 23.83 15.56 6.03
N ALA A 155 23.08 15.83 4.96
CA ALA A 155 21.63 15.99 5.04
C ALA A 155 20.88 14.69 5.39
N ALA A 156 21.42 13.52 5.04
CA ALA A 156 20.80 12.22 5.30
C ALA A 156 21.22 11.61 6.65
N ALA A 157 22.32 12.05 7.25
CA ALA A 157 22.94 11.41 8.42
C ALA A 157 21.96 11.14 9.59
N PRO A 158 21.07 12.08 10.01
CA PRO A 158 20.13 11.81 11.10
C PRO A 158 19.15 10.68 10.78
N PHE A 159 18.77 10.53 9.51
CA PHE A 159 17.77 9.58 9.05
C PHE A 159 18.34 8.19 8.79
N VAL A 160 19.63 8.08 8.49
CA VAL A 160 20.35 6.80 8.36
C VAL A 160 20.43 6.10 9.71
N ARG A 161 20.69 6.84 10.80
CA ARG A 161 20.78 6.31 12.17
C ARG A 161 19.46 5.71 12.68
N ALA A 162 18.33 6.14 12.12
CA ALA A 162 17.01 5.62 12.48
C ALA A 162 16.70 4.24 11.86
N ARG A 163 17.62 3.68 11.07
CA ARG A 163 17.48 2.32 10.53
C ARG A 163 17.85 1.32 11.62
N ARG A 164 17.04 0.30 11.75
CA ARG A 164 17.44 -0.92 12.45
C ARG A 164 18.45 -1.65 11.57
N ASP A 165 19.52 -2.17 12.17
CA ASP A 165 20.37 -3.13 11.47
C ASP A 165 19.51 -4.31 11.06
N GLU A 166 19.28 -4.47 9.75
CA GLU A 166 18.54 -5.63 9.26
C GLU A 166 19.42 -6.86 9.51
N PRO A 167 18.91 -7.93 10.15
CA PRO A 167 19.59 -9.21 10.07
C PRO A 167 19.77 -9.55 8.58
N GLY A 168 20.98 -10.02 8.23
CA GLY A 168 21.39 -10.26 6.85
C GLY A 168 20.36 -11.05 6.05
N ALA A 169 20.36 -10.91 4.72
CA ALA A 169 19.40 -11.54 3.82
C ALA A 169 19.20 -13.06 4.06
N GLU A 170 20.21 -13.73 4.63
CA GLU A 170 20.21 -15.15 5.02
C GLU A 170 19.26 -15.48 6.20
N ALA A 171 18.88 -14.51 7.04
CA ALA A 171 17.89 -14.71 8.11
C ALA A 171 16.42 -14.63 7.62
N ARG A 172 16.19 -14.21 6.37
CA ARG A 172 14.83 -14.15 5.77
C ARG A 172 14.39 -15.48 5.18
N SER A 173 15.28 -16.45 5.13
CA SER A 173 15.04 -17.88 4.93
C SER A 173 14.91 -18.58 6.30
N ALA A 174 14.02 -18.09 7.17
CA ALA A 174 13.51 -18.93 8.24
C ALA A 174 12.64 -20.01 7.57
N GLU A 175 13.33 -21.08 7.18
CA GLU A 175 12.78 -22.34 6.71
C GLU A 175 11.93 -22.96 7.81
N GLY A 176 10.71 -23.33 7.43
CA GLY A 176 9.78 -24.02 8.32
C GLY A 176 8.35 -23.65 7.98
N ASP A 177 7.56 -24.65 7.59
CA ASP A 177 6.12 -24.64 7.85
C ASP A 177 5.91 -24.67 9.37
N THR A 178 6.27 -23.59 10.07
CA THR A 178 5.84 -23.41 11.46
C THR A 178 4.33 -23.36 11.44
N GLU A 179 3.73 -24.33 12.11
CA GLU A 179 2.28 -24.47 12.27
C GLU A 179 1.72 -23.13 12.76
N LEU A 180 0.81 -22.57 11.98
CA LEU A 180 0.23 -21.27 12.29
C LEU A 180 -0.80 -21.44 13.40
N SER A 181 -0.39 -21.25 14.65
CA SER A 181 -1.31 -21.26 15.78
C SER A 181 -2.05 -19.93 15.85
N LEU A 182 -3.34 -19.95 15.49
CA LEU A 182 -4.24 -18.82 15.72
C LEU A 182 -4.87 -18.95 17.10
N PRO A 183 -5.00 -17.86 17.86
CA PRO A 183 -5.74 -17.90 19.12
C PRO A 183 -7.19 -18.29 18.83
N ALA A 184 -7.67 -19.32 19.53
CA ALA A 184 -8.99 -19.94 19.35
C ALA A 184 -10.19 -19.03 19.74
N THR A 185 -9.96 -17.76 20.08
CA THR A 185 -10.98 -16.89 20.66
C THR A 185 -11.46 -15.83 19.67
N ALA A 186 -12.78 -15.79 19.44
CA ALA A 186 -13.47 -14.81 18.60
C ALA A 186 -13.29 -13.32 19.02
N SER A 187 -12.64 -13.05 20.16
CA SER A 187 -12.43 -11.71 20.72
C SER A 187 -11.12 -11.03 20.33
N THR A 188 -10.20 -11.72 19.63
CA THR A 188 -8.90 -11.14 19.26
C THR A 188 -8.99 -10.43 17.90
N THR A 189 -8.61 -9.16 17.86
CA THR A 189 -8.54 -8.41 16.59
C THR A 189 -7.20 -8.65 15.92
N LEU A 190 -7.24 -9.18 14.69
CA LEU A 190 -6.05 -9.38 13.89
C LEU A 190 -5.65 -8.07 13.19
N VAL A 191 -4.39 -7.68 13.30
CA VAL A 191 -3.86 -6.49 12.63
C VAL A 191 -2.63 -6.86 11.79
N ALA A 192 -2.65 -6.46 10.52
CA ALA A 192 -1.46 -6.43 9.68
C ALA A 192 -0.92 -5.00 9.64
N GLY A 193 -1.09 -4.25 8.54
CA GLY A 193 -0.59 -2.88 8.46
C GLY A 193 -1.27 -1.86 9.36
N GLY A 194 -2.47 -2.14 9.88
CA GLY A 194 -3.29 -1.18 10.65
C GLY A 194 -3.99 -0.11 9.81
N THR A 195 -3.62 0.05 8.54
CA THR A 195 -4.00 1.20 7.69
C THR A 195 -5.49 1.32 7.39
N ASP A 196 -6.25 0.23 7.45
CA ASP A 196 -7.71 0.24 7.31
C ASP A 196 -8.43 0.22 8.68
N LEU A 197 -7.82 -0.43 9.69
CA LEU A 197 -8.42 -0.58 11.02
C LEU A 197 -8.34 0.69 11.85
N LEU A 198 -7.26 1.46 11.73
CA LEU A 198 -7.04 2.68 12.50
C LEU A 198 -7.46 3.97 11.76
N ALA A 199 -8.00 3.84 10.55
CA ALA A 199 -8.48 5.01 9.80
C ALA A 199 -9.71 5.60 10.51
N GLY A 200 -9.57 6.83 11.00
CA GLY A 200 -10.62 7.57 11.71
C GLY A 200 -11.94 7.63 10.94
N GLY A 201 -13.04 7.74 11.68
CA GLY A 201 -14.39 7.84 11.08
C GLY A 201 -14.90 6.54 10.44
N THR A 202 -14.24 5.40 10.63
CA THR A 202 -14.68 4.10 10.12
C THR A 202 -15.23 3.20 11.23
N ALA A 203 -16.15 2.30 10.87
CA ALA A 203 -16.65 1.26 11.78
C ALA A 203 -15.53 0.32 12.26
N ALA A 204 -14.50 0.13 11.41
CA ALA A 204 -13.32 -0.66 11.75
C ALA A 204 -12.53 -0.02 12.91
N TRP A 205 -12.37 1.30 12.89
CA TRP A 205 -11.75 2.06 13.99
C TRP A 205 -12.53 1.94 15.29
N GLU A 206 -13.86 2.08 15.23
CA GLU A 206 -14.69 1.93 16.44
C GLU A 206 -14.60 0.54 17.04
N GLY A 207 -14.53 -0.50 16.21
CA GLY A 207 -14.28 -1.87 16.64
C GLY A 207 -12.89 -2.03 17.25
N PHE A 208 -11.85 -1.62 16.52
CA PHE A 208 -10.45 -1.78 16.93
C PHE A 208 -10.13 -1.09 18.25
N ARG A 209 -10.61 0.14 18.45
CA ARG A 209 -10.46 0.90 19.71
C ARG A 209 -11.05 0.17 20.92
N ARG A 210 -12.11 -0.62 20.73
CA ARG A 210 -12.79 -1.36 21.79
C ARG A 210 -12.17 -2.73 22.05
N SER A 211 -11.19 -3.13 21.25
CA SER A 211 -10.58 -4.46 21.34
C SER A 211 -9.60 -4.54 22.50
N ASN A 212 -9.85 -5.48 23.41
CA ASN A 212 -8.97 -5.75 24.56
C ASN A 212 -7.78 -6.65 24.20
N ALA A 213 -7.77 -7.25 23.01
CA ALA A 213 -6.72 -8.12 22.53
C ALA A 213 -6.47 -7.87 21.03
N VAL A 214 -5.22 -7.56 20.69
CA VAL A 214 -4.76 -7.31 19.31
C VAL A 214 -3.60 -8.23 19.00
N MET A 215 -3.64 -8.88 17.84
CA MET A 215 -2.58 -9.77 17.36
C MET A 215 -1.91 -9.21 16.10
N ASP A 216 -0.61 -8.92 16.19
CA ASP A 216 0.19 -8.41 15.07
C ASP A 216 0.63 -9.54 14.12
N LEU A 217 -0.09 -9.64 12.99
CA LEU A 217 0.22 -10.60 11.92
C LEU A 217 1.55 -10.30 11.23
N THR A 218 2.06 -9.07 11.32
CA THR A 218 3.32 -8.68 10.67
C THR A 218 4.55 -9.29 11.32
N ARG A 219 4.40 -9.98 12.45
CA ARG A 219 5.49 -10.73 13.11
C ARG A 219 5.54 -12.21 12.72
N MET A 220 4.53 -12.71 12.01
CA MET A 220 4.44 -14.13 11.64
C MET A 220 5.30 -14.45 10.40
N PRO A 221 6.35 -15.28 10.52
CA PRO A 221 7.21 -15.62 9.37
C PRO A 221 6.45 -16.30 8.23
N ALA A 222 5.47 -17.16 8.54
CA ALA A 222 4.65 -17.88 7.56
C ALA A 222 3.87 -16.96 6.59
N LEU A 223 3.57 -15.72 7.01
CA LEU A 223 2.83 -14.74 6.21
C LEU A 223 3.75 -13.81 5.41
N LYS A 224 5.08 -13.97 5.47
CA LYS A 224 6.05 -13.08 4.82
C LYS A 224 6.63 -13.67 3.54
N GLY A 225 7.34 -12.81 2.82
CA GLY A 225 8.22 -13.16 1.71
C GLY A 225 7.50 -13.45 0.39
N VAL A 226 8.27 -13.36 -0.69
CA VAL A 226 7.86 -13.71 -2.05
C VAL A 226 8.79 -14.82 -2.53
N ARG A 227 8.22 -15.89 -3.10
CA ARG A 227 8.97 -17.05 -3.59
C ARG A 227 8.62 -17.34 -5.04
N MET A 228 9.61 -17.81 -5.79
CA MET A 228 9.38 -18.35 -7.12
C MET A 228 8.97 -19.83 -6.99
N ALA A 229 7.83 -20.19 -7.54
CA ALA A 229 7.45 -21.58 -7.78
C ALA A 229 7.60 -21.90 -9.28
N LYS A 230 7.22 -23.11 -9.70
CA LYS A 230 7.40 -23.55 -11.09
C LYS A 230 6.65 -22.68 -12.12
N ASP A 231 5.43 -22.26 -11.78
CA ASP A 231 4.49 -21.60 -12.69
C ASP A 231 3.77 -20.39 -12.07
N HIS A 232 4.14 -19.98 -10.86
CA HIS A 232 3.57 -18.83 -10.16
C HIS A 232 4.58 -18.18 -9.21
N LEU A 233 4.30 -16.95 -8.81
CA LEU A 233 4.89 -16.38 -7.60
C LEU A 233 4.01 -16.67 -6.40
N ASP A 234 4.63 -17.10 -5.32
CA ASP A 234 3.99 -17.37 -4.04
C ASP A 234 4.28 -16.23 -3.05
N ILE A 235 3.25 -15.42 -2.75
CA ILE A 235 3.37 -14.14 -2.03
C ILE A 235 2.69 -14.26 -0.67
N GLY A 236 3.43 -14.00 0.42
CA GLY A 236 2.87 -14.01 1.77
C GLY A 236 1.87 -12.87 2.00
N ALA A 237 0.82 -13.13 2.79
CA ALA A 237 -0.25 -12.16 3.06
C ALA A 237 0.21 -10.88 3.80
N ALA A 238 1.28 -10.96 4.58
CA ALA A 238 1.87 -9.83 5.32
C ALA A 238 2.91 -9.05 4.49
N VAL A 239 3.16 -9.42 3.24
CA VAL A 239 4.02 -8.63 2.35
C VAL A 239 3.38 -7.26 2.10
N THR A 240 4.13 -6.20 2.37
CA THR A 240 3.72 -4.81 2.21
C THR A 240 3.72 -4.39 0.74
N PHE A 241 2.98 -3.33 0.42
CA PHE A 241 3.01 -2.78 -0.95
C PHE A 241 4.37 -2.16 -1.31
N THR A 242 5.14 -1.66 -0.34
CA THR A 242 6.54 -1.27 -0.59
C THR A 242 7.39 -2.48 -0.98
N GLU A 243 7.27 -3.60 -0.26
CA GLU A 243 7.98 -4.83 -0.62
C GLU A 243 7.56 -5.31 -2.02
N LEU A 244 6.26 -5.42 -2.31
CA LEU A 244 5.78 -5.84 -3.64
C LEU A 244 6.30 -4.94 -4.78
N ARG A 245 6.29 -3.63 -4.57
CA ARG A 245 6.71 -2.64 -5.56
C ARG A 245 8.19 -2.78 -5.93
N HIS A 246 9.01 -3.22 -4.99
CA HIS A 246 10.47 -3.24 -5.13
C HIS A 246 11.05 -4.66 -5.18
N HIS A 247 10.24 -5.70 -4.98
CA HIS A 247 10.72 -7.07 -4.95
C HIS A 247 11.20 -7.51 -6.35
N PRO A 248 12.45 -7.98 -6.51
CA PRO A 248 13.02 -8.33 -7.82
C PRO A 248 12.14 -9.29 -8.64
N LEU A 249 11.71 -10.40 -8.03
CA LEU A 249 10.83 -11.37 -8.70
C LEU A 249 9.49 -10.77 -9.15
N VAL A 250 8.90 -9.86 -8.37
CA VAL A 250 7.61 -9.24 -8.73
C VAL A 250 7.82 -8.24 -9.85
N CYS A 251 8.87 -7.42 -9.79
CA CYS A 251 9.23 -6.49 -10.84
C CYS A 251 9.50 -7.20 -12.18
N GLU A 252 10.19 -8.34 -12.14
CA GLU A 252 10.55 -9.11 -13.31
C GLU A 252 9.34 -9.85 -13.91
N HIS A 253 8.64 -10.64 -13.09
CA HIS A 253 7.64 -11.58 -13.61
C HIS A 253 6.20 -11.07 -13.54
N LEU A 254 5.89 -10.14 -12.62
CA LEU A 254 4.56 -9.57 -12.41
C LEU A 254 4.60 -8.03 -12.37
N PRO A 255 5.14 -7.35 -13.40
CA PRO A 255 5.30 -5.89 -13.39
C PRO A 255 3.98 -5.11 -13.21
N MET A 256 2.84 -5.68 -13.61
CA MET A 256 1.52 -5.09 -13.34
C MET A 256 1.21 -5.03 -11.83
N LEU A 257 1.60 -6.06 -11.08
CA LEU A 257 1.42 -6.11 -9.62
C LEU A 257 2.37 -5.13 -8.92
N ALA A 258 3.63 -5.04 -9.36
CA ALA A 258 4.57 -4.02 -8.87
C ALA A 258 4.06 -2.59 -9.15
N ALA A 259 3.50 -2.36 -10.35
CA ALA A 259 2.97 -1.06 -10.74
C ALA A 259 1.77 -0.64 -9.87
N VAL A 260 0.82 -1.54 -9.60
CA VAL A 260 -0.34 -1.20 -8.75
C VAL A 260 0.05 -0.98 -7.30
N ALA A 261 1.05 -1.70 -6.79
CA ALA A 261 1.57 -1.52 -5.43
C ALA A 261 2.06 -0.06 -5.21
N GLY A 262 2.69 0.53 -6.22
CA GLY A 262 3.11 1.94 -6.19
C GLY A 262 1.98 2.98 -6.27
N MET A 263 0.75 2.56 -6.59
CA MET A 263 -0.44 3.43 -6.71
C MET A 263 -1.33 3.41 -5.46
N ILE A 264 -1.04 2.53 -4.50
CA ILE A 264 -1.81 2.37 -3.27
C ILE A 264 -1.34 3.38 -2.23
N GLY A 265 -2.24 4.27 -1.80
CA GLY A 265 -1.90 5.32 -0.85
C GLY A 265 -0.66 6.14 -1.24
N ALA A 266 0.04 6.63 -0.23
CA ALA A 266 1.38 7.20 -0.36
C ALA A 266 2.42 6.27 0.28
N ARG A 267 3.70 6.63 0.21
CA ARG A 267 4.81 5.81 0.71
C ARG A 267 4.62 5.36 2.17
N GLN A 268 4.10 6.24 3.02
CA GLN A 268 3.78 5.95 4.42
C GLN A 268 2.77 4.80 4.57
N ILE A 269 1.76 4.77 3.70
CA ILE A 269 0.77 3.70 3.66
C ILE A 269 1.38 2.44 3.07
N GLN A 270 2.14 2.54 1.97
CA GLN A 270 2.76 1.39 1.29
C GLN A 270 3.73 0.62 2.20
N ASN A 271 4.40 1.32 3.12
CA ASN A 271 5.33 0.73 4.08
C ASN A 271 4.65 -0.12 5.17
N ARG A 272 3.32 -0.06 5.30
CA ARG A 272 2.55 -0.80 6.32
C ARG A 272 1.45 -1.65 5.72
N ALA A 273 0.69 -1.11 4.77
CA ALA A 273 -0.42 -1.81 4.12
C ALA A 273 0.08 -3.07 3.42
N THR A 274 -0.57 -4.20 3.71
CA THR A 274 -0.20 -5.52 3.20
C THR A 274 -1.17 -6.00 2.13
N LEU A 275 -0.71 -6.92 1.28
CA LEU A 275 -1.55 -7.52 0.25
C LEU A 275 -2.77 -8.23 0.86
N GLY A 276 -2.54 -9.06 1.89
CA GLY A 276 -3.59 -9.79 2.58
C GLY A 276 -4.55 -8.86 3.33
N GLY A 277 -4.04 -7.79 3.96
CA GLY A 277 -4.88 -6.77 4.59
C GLY A 277 -5.81 -6.09 3.58
N ASN A 278 -5.29 -5.74 2.39
CA ASN A 278 -6.11 -5.14 1.35
C ASN A 278 -7.20 -6.08 0.82
N MET A 279 -6.89 -7.38 0.70
CA MET A 279 -7.85 -8.41 0.30
C MET A 279 -8.91 -8.64 1.38
N ALA A 280 -8.50 -8.85 2.63
CA ALA A 280 -9.43 -9.09 3.76
C ALA A 280 -10.37 -7.91 4.01
N ASN A 281 -9.91 -6.68 3.76
CA ASN A 281 -10.70 -5.47 3.87
C ASN A 281 -11.87 -5.40 2.87
N ALA A 282 -11.79 -6.15 1.75
CA ALA A 282 -12.86 -6.32 0.75
C ALA A 282 -13.53 -5.00 0.29
N SER A 283 -12.74 -3.93 0.19
CA SER A 283 -13.21 -2.66 -0.32
C SER A 283 -13.41 -2.75 -1.84
N PRO A 284 -14.57 -2.35 -2.39
CA PRO A 284 -14.75 -2.31 -3.84
C PRO A 284 -13.74 -1.40 -4.57
N ALA A 285 -13.12 -0.48 -3.83
CA ALA A 285 -12.10 0.43 -4.32
C ALA A 285 -10.66 -0.01 -4.03
N GLY A 286 -10.45 -1.26 -3.56
CA GLY A 286 -9.11 -1.83 -3.38
C GLY A 286 -8.40 -2.01 -4.72
N ASP A 287 -7.25 -1.36 -4.88
CA ASP A 287 -6.60 -1.25 -6.19
C ASP A 287 -5.89 -2.54 -6.63
N SER A 288 -5.36 -3.34 -5.70
CA SER A 288 -4.73 -4.62 -6.06
C SER A 288 -5.77 -5.67 -6.47
N LEU A 289 -7.02 -5.53 -6.03
CA LEU A 289 -8.04 -6.56 -6.22
C LEU A 289 -8.34 -6.85 -7.70
N PRO A 290 -8.61 -5.85 -8.57
CA PRO A 290 -8.78 -6.12 -9.99
C PRO A 290 -7.50 -6.66 -10.67
N VAL A 291 -6.31 -6.30 -10.17
CA VAL A 291 -5.04 -6.81 -10.70
C VAL A 291 -4.90 -8.31 -10.43
N LEU A 292 -5.23 -8.75 -9.22
CA LEU A 292 -5.24 -10.18 -8.87
C LEU A 292 -6.25 -10.97 -9.71
N LEU A 293 -7.42 -10.40 -10.02
CA LEU A 293 -8.38 -11.01 -10.95
C LEU A 293 -7.82 -11.09 -12.38
N ALA A 294 -7.19 -10.02 -12.87
CA ALA A 294 -6.62 -9.99 -14.22
C ALA A 294 -5.41 -10.94 -14.40
N LEU A 295 -4.81 -11.37 -13.29
CA LEU A 295 -3.69 -12.33 -13.25
C LEU A 295 -4.13 -13.77 -12.93
N ASP A 296 -5.44 -14.05 -12.81
CA ASP A 296 -5.97 -15.36 -12.41
C ASP A 296 -5.34 -15.88 -11.10
N ALA A 297 -5.16 -15.00 -10.11
CA ALA A 297 -4.57 -15.40 -8.84
C ALA A 297 -5.42 -16.45 -8.10
N GLU A 298 -4.79 -17.19 -7.19
CA GLU A 298 -5.42 -18.05 -6.20
C GLU A 298 -5.00 -17.62 -4.79
N VAL A 299 -5.81 -17.98 -3.81
CA VAL A 299 -5.60 -17.66 -2.40
C VAL A 299 -5.44 -18.95 -1.63
N LEU A 300 -4.37 -19.05 -0.86
CA LEU A 300 -4.18 -20.08 0.14
C LEU A 300 -4.75 -19.58 1.46
N VAL A 301 -5.88 -20.15 1.87
CA VAL A 301 -6.55 -19.88 3.15
C VAL A 301 -6.15 -20.96 4.13
N VAL A 302 -5.92 -20.58 5.38
CA VAL A 302 -5.62 -21.51 6.48
C VAL A 302 -6.52 -21.24 7.66
N GLY A 303 -6.97 -22.29 8.32
CA GLY A 303 -7.75 -22.26 9.56
C GLY A 303 -7.57 -23.56 10.34
N ALA A 304 -8.43 -23.80 11.34
CA ALA A 304 -8.33 -25.00 12.19
C ALA A 304 -8.48 -26.32 11.42
N GLY A 305 -9.19 -26.31 10.29
CA GLY A 305 -9.37 -27.48 9.41
C GLY A 305 -8.23 -27.73 8.41
N GLY A 306 -7.13 -26.97 8.50
CA GLY A 306 -6.01 -27.05 7.56
C GLY A 306 -6.04 -25.97 6.48
N GLU A 307 -5.47 -26.27 5.33
CA GLU A 307 -5.32 -25.31 4.21
C GLU A 307 -6.25 -25.63 3.05
N ARG A 308 -6.80 -24.59 2.43
CA ARG A 308 -7.57 -24.69 1.19
C ARG A 308 -7.14 -23.64 0.19
N ARG A 309 -7.08 -24.04 -1.08
CA ARG A 309 -6.82 -23.15 -2.21
C ARG A 309 -8.13 -22.70 -2.83
N VAL A 310 -8.25 -21.40 -3.09
CA VAL A 310 -9.47 -20.82 -3.66
C VAL A 310 -9.12 -19.91 -4.83
N PRO A 311 -9.78 -20.07 -6.00
CA PRO A 311 -9.66 -19.09 -7.08
C PRO A 311 -10.01 -17.69 -6.60
N TYR A 312 -9.17 -16.70 -6.88
CA TYR A 312 -9.40 -15.35 -6.38
C TYR A 312 -10.69 -14.72 -6.92
N ALA A 313 -11.16 -15.18 -8.09
CA ALA A 313 -12.45 -14.79 -8.67
C ALA A 313 -13.67 -15.16 -7.81
N GLU A 314 -13.51 -16.05 -6.83
CA GLU A 314 -14.56 -16.50 -5.91
C GLU A 314 -14.39 -15.92 -4.50
N PHE A 315 -13.29 -15.20 -4.24
CA PHE A 315 -12.92 -14.77 -2.88
C PHE A 315 -13.83 -13.69 -2.28
N HIS A 316 -14.33 -12.75 -3.10
CA HIS A 316 -15.19 -11.66 -2.66
C HIS A 316 -16.65 -11.98 -3.00
N THR A 317 -17.51 -12.05 -1.98
CA THR A 317 -18.91 -12.49 -2.11
C THR A 317 -19.91 -11.34 -2.10
N GLY A 318 -19.51 -10.16 -1.64
CA GLY A 318 -20.36 -8.98 -1.53
C GLY A 318 -19.59 -7.75 -1.05
N TYR A 319 -20.31 -6.65 -0.83
CA TYR A 319 -19.71 -5.42 -0.31
C TYR A 319 -19.08 -5.67 1.06
N ARG A 320 -17.74 -5.52 1.18
CA ARG A 320 -16.99 -5.78 2.41
C ARG A 320 -17.11 -7.22 2.92
N GLN A 321 -17.38 -8.18 2.03
CA GLN A 321 -17.58 -9.59 2.38
C GLN A 321 -16.64 -10.49 1.59
N THR A 322 -16.08 -11.47 2.28
CA THR A 322 -15.21 -12.51 1.70
C THR A 322 -15.79 -13.89 1.99
N ILE A 323 -15.15 -14.93 1.47
CA ILE A 323 -15.43 -16.34 1.77
C ILE A 323 -14.79 -16.84 3.08
N LEU A 324 -14.04 -15.99 3.79
CA LEU A 324 -13.33 -16.42 4.99
C LEU A 324 -14.33 -16.74 6.10
N GLU A 325 -14.19 -17.92 6.67
CA GLU A 325 -14.93 -18.33 7.86
C GLU A 325 -14.25 -17.80 9.12
N ALA A 326 -14.97 -17.86 10.25
CA ALA A 326 -14.41 -17.45 11.53
C ALA A 326 -13.17 -18.29 11.88
N GLY A 327 -12.06 -17.63 12.18
CA GLY A 327 -10.79 -18.29 12.47
C GLY A 327 -9.96 -18.68 11.24
N GLU A 328 -10.40 -18.34 10.02
CA GLU A 328 -9.58 -18.44 8.83
C GLU A 328 -8.78 -17.16 8.56
N LEU A 329 -7.64 -17.32 7.89
CA LEU A 329 -6.85 -16.21 7.37
C LEU A 329 -6.29 -16.50 5.99
N ILE A 330 -5.95 -15.41 5.30
CA ILE A 330 -5.17 -15.45 4.06
C ILE A 330 -3.73 -15.76 4.45
N LYS A 331 -3.22 -16.95 4.10
CA LYS A 331 -1.82 -17.31 4.34
C LYS A 331 -0.96 -16.72 3.24
N ARG A 332 -1.29 -17.05 1.99
CA ARG A 332 -0.51 -16.70 0.79
C ARG A 332 -1.40 -16.44 -0.43
N VAL A 333 -0.85 -15.73 -1.40
CA VAL A 333 -1.47 -15.42 -2.70
C VAL A 333 -0.58 -16.01 -3.79
N LEU A 334 -1.14 -16.94 -4.55
CA LEU A 334 -0.45 -17.64 -5.62
C LEU A 334 -0.81 -16.95 -6.93
N VAL A 335 0.16 -16.29 -7.57
CA VAL A 335 -0.09 -15.50 -8.77
C VAL A 335 0.60 -16.13 -9.98
N PRO A 336 -0.15 -16.76 -10.90
CA PRO A 336 0.40 -17.41 -12.08
C PRO A 336 1.28 -16.48 -12.92
N LEU A 337 2.35 -17.03 -13.48
CA LEU A 337 3.22 -16.29 -14.40
C LEU A 337 2.52 -16.12 -15.75
N PRO A 338 2.35 -14.89 -16.27
CA PRO A 338 1.87 -14.69 -17.63
C PRO A 338 2.80 -15.37 -18.64
N LYS A 339 2.25 -15.92 -19.73
CA LYS A 339 3.07 -16.49 -20.80
C LYS A 339 4.05 -15.44 -21.35
N PRO A 340 5.27 -15.84 -21.74
CA PRO A 340 6.19 -14.95 -22.45
C PRO A 340 5.51 -14.25 -23.63
N GLY A 341 5.77 -12.95 -23.79
CA GLY A 341 5.12 -12.14 -24.83
C GLY A 341 3.71 -11.62 -24.48
N SER A 342 3.17 -11.97 -23.32
CA SER A 342 1.91 -11.36 -22.84
C SER A 342 2.08 -9.85 -22.65
N ARG A 343 1.03 -9.10 -23.00
CA ARG A 343 0.95 -7.65 -22.80
C ARG A 343 -0.03 -7.35 -21.67
N TRP A 344 0.20 -6.28 -20.91
CA TRP A 344 -0.70 -5.86 -19.83
C TRP A 344 -1.05 -4.38 -19.93
N TYR A 345 -2.17 -4.02 -19.33
CA TYR A 345 -2.64 -2.64 -19.24
C TYR A 345 -3.18 -2.38 -17.83
N LEU A 346 -2.72 -1.31 -17.20
CA LEU A 346 -3.20 -0.87 -15.89
C LEU A 346 -3.51 0.62 -15.93
N ARG A 347 -4.71 1.00 -15.48
CA ARG A 347 -5.02 2.41 -15.28
C ARG A 347 -5.92 2.63 -14.08
N LYS A 348 -5.42 3.45 -13.15
CA LYS A 348 -6.16 4.06 -12.07
C LYS A 348 -6.68 5.44 -12.49
N VAL A 349 -7.94 5.72 -12.17
CA VAL A 349 -8.55 7.05 -12.31
C VAL A 349 -9.08 7.47 -10.94
N GLY A 350 -8.47 8.51 -10.36
CA GLY A 350 -8.86 9.12 -9.10
C GLY A 350 -9.16 10.61 -9.26
N THR A 351 -9.38 11.30 -8.14
CA THR A 351 -9.50 12.79 -8.11
C THR A 351 -8.16 13.49 -8.26
N ARG A 352 -7.08 12.85 -7.84
CA ARG A 352 -5.68 13.30 -7.97
C ARG A 352 -4.78 12.11 -8.35
N ALA A 353 -3.55 12.41 -8.79
CA ALA A 353 -2.61 11.40 -9.31
C ALA A 353 -2.03 10.47 -8.25
N ALA A 354 -1.87 10.94 -7.01
CA ALA A 354 -1.35 10.18 -5.87
C ALA A 354 -2.29 10.30 -4.67
N GLN A 355 -2.24 9.34 -3.74
CA GLN A 355 -3.01 9.38 -2.49
C GLN A 355 -4.51 9.61 -2.72
N ALA A 356 -5.10 8.92 -3.70
CA ALA A 356 -6.54 9.02 -3.97
C ALA A 356 -7.15 7.63 -4.10
N ILE A 357 -8.36 7.50 -3.57
CA ILE A 357 -9.20 6.31 -3.76
C ILE A 357 -9.69 6.30 -5.22
N SER A 358 -9.69 5.11 -5.82
CA SER A 358 -10.07 4.92 -7.21
C SER A 358 -11.55 5.21 -7.46
N LYS A 359 -11.83 6.07 -8.46
CA LYS A 359 -13.15 6.16 -9.10
C LYS A 359 -13.39 4.97 -10.01
N VAL A 360 -12.37 4.58 -10.76
CA VAL A 360 -12.29 3.36 -11.57
C VAL A 360 -10.83 2.93 -11.59
N LEU A 361 -10.57 1.65 -11.31
CA LEU A 361 -9.31 0.99 -11.66
C LEU A 361 -9.61 -0.08 -12.69
N PHE A 362 -8.84 -0.13 -13.77
CA PHE A 362 -8.96 -1.15 -14.80
C PHE A 362 -7.61 -1.83 -15.01
N ALA A 363 -7.62 -3.17 -15.00
CA ALA A 363 -6.48 -4.02 -15.23
C ALA A 363 -6.79 -5.04 -16.33
N ALA A 364 -5.83 -5.30 -17.21
CA ALA A 364 -5.96 -6.32 -18.23
C ALA A 364 -4.64 -7.01 -18.53
N CYS A 365 -4.73 -8.31 -18.83
CA CYS A 365 -3.63 -9.14 -19.32
C CYS A 365 -4.07 -9.80 -20.63
N PHE A 366 -3.23 -9.74 -21.65
CA PHE A 366 -3.48 -10.24 -23.00
C PHE A 366 -2.35 -11.20 -23.40
N GLU A 367 -2.70 -12.45 -23.68
CA GLU A 367 -1.80 -13.40 -24.34
C GLU A 367 -1.94 -13.18 -25.85
N MET A 368 -0.81 -12.98 -26.53
CA MET A 368 -0.76 -12.62 -27.94
C MET A 368 -0.10 -13.72 -28.77
N GLU A 369 -0.62 -13.99 -29.96
CA GLU A 369 -0.02 -14.90 -30.94
C GLU A 369 -0.28 -14.39 -32.35
N ALA A 370 0.77 -14.28 -33.17
CA ALA A 370 0.68 -13.79 -34.57
C ALA A 370 -0.13 -12.48 -34.74
N GLY A 371 -0.04 -11.56 -33.77
CA GLY A 371 -0.76 -10.28 -33.77
C GLY A 371 -2.24 -10.34 -33.38
N ALA A 372 -2.73 -11.51 -32.98
CA ALA A 372 -4.07 -11.71 -32.43
C ALA A 372 -4.03 -11.94 -30.92
N ILE A 373 -5.11 -11.60 -30.23
CA ILE A 373 -5.32 -11.87 -28.81
C ILE A 373 -5.84 -13.30 -28.70
N VAL A 374 -5.07 -14.23 -28.13
CA VAL A 374 -5.53 -15.63 -27.95
C VAL A 374 -6.26 -15.82 -26.63
N ARG A 375 -5.88 -15.06 -25.60
CA ARG A 375 -6.58 -15.01 -24.31
C ARG A 375 -6.52 -13.61 -23.75
N ALA A 376 -7.62 -13.17 -23.14
CA ALA A 376 -7.69 -11.90 -22.45
C ALA A 376 -8.30 -12.10 -21.06
N ARG A 377 -7.77 -11.38 -20.08
CA ARG A 377 -8.33 -11.25 -18.73
C ARG A 377 -8.49 -9.78 -18.45
N LEU A 378 -9.71 -9.37 -18.13
CA LEU A 378 -10.07 -7.97 -17.92
C LEU A 378 -10.80 -7.87 -16.58
N ALA A 379 -10.37 -6.95 -15.73
CA ALA A 379 -11.00 -6.72 -14.45
C ALA A 379 -11.05 -5.23 -14.10
N ALA A 380 -12.05 -4.86 -13.29
CA ALA A 380 -12.27 -3.49 -12.85
C ALA A 380 -12.66 -3.38 -11.38
N GLY A 381 -12.25 -2.28 -10.74
CA GLY A 381 -12.63 -1.89 -9.39
C GLY A 381 -13.50 -0.64 -9.37
N SER A 382 -14.21 -0.41 -8.28
CA SER A 382 -15.15 0.71 -8.06
C SER A 382 -16.32 0.79 -9.04
N VAL A 383 -16.64 -0.30 -9.75
CA VAL A 383 -17.72 -0.37 -10.74
C VAL A 383 -18.81 -1.39 -10.42
N SER A 384 -18.75 -1.95 -9.21
CA SER A 384 -19.59 -3.02 -8.67
C SER A 384 -19.32 -3.18 -7.16
N PRO A 385 -20.16 -3.91 -6.40
CA PRO A 385 -19.95 -4.16 -4.97
C PRO A 385 -18.70 -5.00 -4.63
N VAL A 386 -18.18 -5.77 -5.59
CA VAL A 386 -16.94 -6.56 -5.50
C VAL A 386 -16.06 -6.24 -6.71
N PRO A 387 -14.73 -6.48 -6.70
CA PRO A 387 -13.93 -6.37 -7.92
C PRO A 387 -14.51 -7.26 -9.03
N LEU A 388 -14.65 -6.73 -10.25
CA LEU A 388 -15.42 -7.35 -11.32
C LEU A 388 -14.51 -7.94 -12.40
N CYS A 389 -14.64 -9.23 -12.66
CA CYS A 389 -14.16 -9.85 -13.90
C CYS A 389 -15.12 -9.51 -15.05
N LEU A 390 -14.61 -8.85 -16.10
CA LEU A 390 -15.38 -8.48 -17.29
C LEU A 390 -15.38 -9.66 -18.29
N ARG A 391 -16.03 -10.76 -17.91
CA ARG A 391 -15.96 -12.06 -18.60
C ARG A 391 -16.44 -11.98 -20.04
N ARG A 392 -17.54 -11.27 -20.32
CA ARG A 392 -18.10 -11.15 -21.69
C ARG A 392 -17.21 -10.28 -22.56
N ALA A 393 -16.72 -9.16 -22.01
CA ALA A 393 -15.76 -8.31 -22.70
C ALA A 393 -14.46 -9.08 -23.01
N ALA A 394 -13.94 -9.84 -22.05
CA ALA A 394 -12.74 -10.67 -22.20
C ALA A 394 -12.90 -11.73 -23.29
N ALA A 395 -14.01 -12.49 -23.25
CA ALA A 395 -14.32 -13.52 -24.24
C ALA A 395 -14.44 -12.94 -25.66
N ALA A 396 -14.95 -11.72 -25.82
CA ALA A 396 -15.05 -11.06 -27.12
C ALA A 396 -13.68 -10.70 -27.73
N CYS A 397 -12.60 -10.63 -26.94
CA CYS A 397 -11.24 -10.42 -27.43
C CYS A 397 -10.59 -11.69 -27.98
N ALA A 398 -11.01 -12.87 -27.51
CA ALA A 398 -10.35 -14.12 -27.86
C ALA A 398 -10.38 -14.37 -29.37
N THR A 399 -9.24 -14.82 -29.89
CA THR A 399 -8.94 -15.08 -31.31
C THR A 399 -9.20 -13.89 -32.25
N GLN A 400 -9.12 -12.65 -31.75
CA GLN A 400 -9.33 -11.44 -32.54
C GLN A 400 -8.08 -10.58 -32.64
N ARG A 401 -7.92 -9.87 -33.76
CA ARG A 401 -6.91 -8.80 -33.87
C ARG A 401 -7.39 -7.53 -33.16
N PRO A 402 -6.51 -6.75 -32.53
CA PRO A 402 -6.89 -5.53 -31.80
C PRO A 402 -7.27 -4.41 -32.78
N THR A 403 -8.48 -4.43 -33.33
CA THR A 403 -8.99 -3.39 -34.22
C THR A 403 -9.80 -2.34 -33.47
N GLU A 404 -10.04 -1.19 -34.11
CA GLU A 404 -10.94 -0.16 -33.58
C GLU A 404 -12.38 -0.68 -33.40
N GLU A 405 -12.82 -1.58 -34.27
CA GLU A 405 -14.12 -2.24 -34.15
C GLU A 405 -14.19 -3.14 -32.91
N LEU A 406 -13.17 -3.99 -32.72
CA LEU A 406 -13.05 -4.83 -31.53
C LEU A 406 -13.05 -3.96 -30.26
N ALA A 407 -12.22 -2.92 -30.23
CA ALA A 407 -12.10 -2.03 -29.08
C ALA A 407 -13.45 -1.37 -28.72
N ARG A 408 -14.24 -0.95 -29.72
CA ARG A 408 -15.60 -0.43 -29.50
C ARG A 408 -16.57 -1.51 -29.00
N ARG A 409 -16.52 -2.73 -29.51
CA ARG A 409 -17.37 -3.85 -29.07
C ARG A 409 -17.06 -4.24 -27.62
N VAL A 410 -15.80 -4.46 -27.28
CA VAL A 410 -15.34 -4.86 -25.94
C VAL A 410 -15.68 -3.77 -24.91
N ALA A 411 -15.51 -2.49 -25.26
CA ALA A 411 -15.90 -1.37 -24.39
C ALA A 411 -17.41 -1.32 -24.10
N ARG A 412 -18.26 -1.62 -25.09
CA ARG A 412 -19.72 -1.72 -24.88
C ARG A 412 -20.09 -2.88 -23.96
N LEU A 413 -19.47 -4.05 -24.15
CA LEU A 413 -19.69 -5.21 -23.31
C LEU A 413 -19.28 -4.94 -21.85
N ALA A 414 -18.08 -4.38 -21.65
CA ALA A 414 -17.60 -4.04 -20.31
C ALA A 414 -18.54 -3.06 -19.59
N ARG A 415 -19.09 -2.07 -20.30
CA ARG A 415 -20.09 -1.16 -19.74
C ARG A 415 -21.39 -1.87 -19.35
N SER A 416 -21.81 -2.89 -20.10
CA SER A 416 -23.02 -3.66 -19.79
C SER A 416 -22.85 -4.65 -18.63
N GLU A 417 -21.62 -5.01 -18.28
CA GLU A 417 -21.31 -5.88 -17.15
C GLU A 417 -21.16 -5.12 -15.83
N ALA A 418 -20.82 -3.83 -15.90
CA ALA A 418 -20.64 -2.99 -14.72
C ALA A 418 -21.98 -2.47 -14.15
N THR A 419 -22.06 -2.39 -12.82
CA THR A 419 -23.22 -1.87 -12.08
C THR A 419 -22.77 -0.82 -11.06
N PRO A 420 -22.17 0.32 -11.49
CA PRO A 420 -21.66 1.32 -10.57
C PRO A 420 -22.79 2.09 -9.89
N ILE A 421 -22.53 2.58 -8.69
CA ILE A 421 -23.41 3.48 -7.93
C ILE A 421 -22.90 4.93 -7.98
N ASP A 422 -23.77 5.89 -7.65
CA ASP A 422 -23.36 7.26 -7.32
C ASP A 422 -22.80 7.30 -5.89
N ASP A 423 -21.74 8.08 -5.66
CA ASP A 423 -21.25 8.42 -4.32
C ASP A 423 -20.52 9.77 -4.29
N VAL A 424 -19.99 10.14 -3.13
CA VAL A 424 -19.22 11.38 -2.90
C VAL A 424 -18.01 11.52 -3.83
N ARG A 425 -17.47 10.43 -4.38
CA ARG A 425 -16.27 10.45 -5.24
C ARG A 425 -16.63 10.60 -6.71
N SER A 426 -17.73 10.00 -7.16
CA SER A 426 -18.11 9.96 -8.57
C SER A 426 -19.54 9.50 -8.81
N SER A 427 -20.15 9.96 -9.91
CA SER A 427 -21.38 9.38 -10.41
C SER A 427 -21.19 8.03 -11.11
N ALA A 428 -22.22 7.19 -11.09
CA ALA A 428 -22.36 5.94 -11.81
C ALA A 428 -22.17 6.12 -13.32
N ARG A 429 -22.74 7.22 -13.86
CA ARG A 429 -22.60 7.60 -15.27
C ARG A 429 -21.13 7.85 -15.64
N TYR A 430 -20.40 8.60 -14.80
CA TYR A 430 -18.98 8.87 -15.04
C TYR A 430 -18.15 7.59 -14.96
N ARG A 431 -18.38 6.75 -13.94
CA ARG A 431 -17.70 5.45 -13.79
C ARG A 431 -17.90 4.55 -15.01
N SER A 432 -19.14 4.38 -15.45
CA SER A 432 -19.51 3.64 -16.66
C SER A 432 -18.80 4.16 -17.90
N HIS A 433 -18.77 5.49 -18.09
CA HIS A 433 -18.12 6.12 -19.23
C HIS A 433 -16.60 5.92 -19.21
N VAL A 434 -15.96 6.14 -18.07
CA VAL A 434 -14.51 5.97 -17.89
C VAL A 434 -14.10 4.53 -18.13
N LEU A 435 -14.81 3.55 -17.56
CA LEU A 435 -14.53 2.13 -17.77
C LEU A 435 -14.48 1.79 -19.26
N ALA A 436 -15.52 2.17 -20.02
CA ALA A 436 -15.57 1.92 -21.47
C ALA A 436 -14.38 2.55 -22.21
N ARG A 437 -13.95 3.76 -21.82
CA ARG A 437 -12.79 4.45 -22.42
C ARG A 437 -11.47 3.75 -22.08
N LEU A 438 -11.30 3.27 -20.85
CA LEU A 438 -10.10 2.54 -20.43
C LEU A 438 -9.99 1.21 -21.18
N VAL A 439 -11.08 0.45 -21.26
CA VAL A 439 -11.15 -0.82 -22.01
C VAL A 439 -10.82 -0.61 -23.48
N ARG A 440 -11.43 0.41 -24.13
CA ARG A 440 -11.11 0.73 -25.53
C ARG A 440 -9.63 1.06 -25.72
N ARG A 441 -9.04 1.87 -24.83
CA ARG A 441 -7.61 2.23 -24.88
C ARG A 441 -6.70 1.03 -24.69
N ALA A 442 -7.06 0.11 -23.80
CA ALA A 442 -6.29 -1.10 -23.56
C ALA A 442 -6.20 -1.97 -24.82
N VAL A 443 -7.32 -2.22 -25.49
CA VAL A 443 -7.32 -3.00 -26.75
C VAL A 443 -6.51 -2.29 -27.84
N LEU A 444 -6.69 -0.98 -28.02
CA LEU A 444 -5.95 -0.22 -29.04
C LEU A 444 -4.45 -0.14 -28.76
N SER A 445 -4.03 -0.17 -27.49
CA SER A 445 -2.61 -0.17 -27.14
C SER A 445 -1.85 -1.41 -27.65
N LEU A 446 -2.58 -2.46 -28.05
CA LEU A 446 -1.99 -3.69 -28.61
C LEU A 446 -1.69 -3.60 -30.10
N GLN A 447 -2.05 -2.51 -30.78
CA GLN A 447 -1.80 -2.30 -32.22
C GLN A 447 -0.33 -1.98 -32.57
N ALA A 448 0.52 -1.85 -31.56
CA ALA A 448 1.95 -1.57 -31.69
C ALA A 448 2.78 -2.81 -32.01
#